data_AF-A0A7V8LP36-F1
#
_entry.id   AF-A0A7V8LP36-F1
#
_cell.length_a   1.000
_cell.length_b   1.000
_cell.length_c   1.000
_cell.angle_alpha   90.00
_cell.angle_beta   90.00
_cell.angle_gamma   90.00
#
_symmetry.space_group_name_H-M   'P 1'
#
loop_
_entity.id
_entity.type
_entity.pdbx_description
1 polymer ?
#
loop_
_entity_poly.entity_id
_entity_poly.type
_entity_poly.pdbx_seq_one_letter_code
_entity_poly.pdbx_strand_id
1 'polypeptide(L)' 'MSVALRELMAKVFKRDIADLPDEPDIDNVKNWDSLRHTMLMMSIESEYGVTVPPDLAPTLTSYAAISQFLEQS' A
#
# COMPACT_ATOMS: atom_id res chain seq x y z
N MET A 1 -13.49 -12.08 -0.95
CA MET A 1 -12.45 -12.18 0.07
C MET A 1 -11.53 -11.01 -0.14
N SER A 2 -11.48 -10.05 0.77
CA SER A 2 -10.52 -8.94 0.71
C SER A 2 -9.14 -9.45 1.13
N VAL A 3 -8.12 -9.14 0.34
CA VAL A 3 -6.71 -9.48 0.65
C VAL A 3 -6.20 -8.53 1.73
N ALA A 4 -5.42 -9.00 2.71
CA ALA A 4 -4.90 -8.10 3.73
C ALA A 4 -3.90 -7.09 3.13
N LEU A 5 -3.91 -5.83 3.60
CA LEU A 5 -3.07 -4.76 3.06
C LEU A 5 -1.59 -5.16 3.04
N ARG A 6 -1.13 -5.85 4.09
CA ARG A 6 0.25 -6.34 4.19
C ARG A 6 0.59 -7.39 3.13
N GLU A 7 -0.34 -8.28 2.79
CA GLU A 7 -0.19 -9.25 1.69
C GLU A 7 -0.14 -8.54 0.33
N LEU A 8 -0.98 -7.51 0.15
CA LEU A 8 -1.01 -6.72 -1.06
C LEU A 8 0.32 -5.98 -1.27
N MET A 9 0.83 -5.35 -0.22
CA MET A 9 2.13 -4.69 -0.21
C MET A 9 3.26 -5.68 -0.53
N ALA A 10 3.25 -6.87 0.08
CA ALA A 10 4.24 -7.91 -0.20
C ALA A 10 4.24 -8.31 -1.68
N LYS A 11 3.05 -8.51 -2.28
CA LYS A 11 2.89 -8.79 -3.72
C LYS A 11 3.45 -7.67 -4.59
N VAL A 12 3.05 -6.42 -4.33
CA VAL A 12 3.46 -5.25 -5.13
C VAL A 12 4.96 -4.99 -5.02
N PHE A 13 5.52 -5.08 -3.82
CA PHE A 13 6.94 -4.91 -3.58
C PHE A 13 7.77 -6.16 -3.92
N LYS A 14 7.13 -7.24 -4.38
CA LYS A 14 7.78 -8.52 -4.68
C LYS A 14 8.68 -8.98 -3.54
N ARG A 15 8.19 -8.84 -2.30
CA ARG A 15 8.88 -9.23 -1.08
C ARG A 15 8.04 -10.25 -0.32
N ASP A 16 8.68 -10.99 0.57
CA ASP A 16 7.97 -11.82 1.52
C ASP A 16 7.29 -10.95 2.59
N ILE A 17 6.12 -11.36 3.05
CA ILE A 17 5.41 -10.70 4.16
C ILE A 17 6.27 -10.70 5.42
N ALA A 18 7.07 -11.76 5.63
CA ALA A 18 7.99 -11.86 6.76
C ALA A 18 9.17 -10.87 6.71
N ASP A 19 9.48 -10.29 5.54
CA ASP A 19 10.55 -9.29 5.39
C ASP A 19 10.00 -7.85 5.46
N LEU A 20 8.68 -7.67 5.38
CA LEU A 20 8.10 -6.36 5.60
C LEU A 20 8.20 -5.99 7.09
N PRO A 21 8.70 -4.78 7.42
CA PRO A 21 8.64 -4.29 8.78
C PRO A 21 7.19 -4.24 9.29
N ASP A 22 6.99 -4.17 10.61
CA ASP A 22 5.66 -4.09 11.21
C ASP A 22 4.89 -2.84 10.74
N GLU A 23 5.60 -1.73 10.58
CA GLU A 23 5.07 -0.49 10.01
C GLU A 23 5.82 -0.17 8.71
N PRO A 24 5.40 -0.75 7.57
CA PRO A 24 6.05 -0.48 6.30
C PRO A 24 5.73 0.93 5.80
N ASP A 25 6.78 1.69 5.54
CA ASP A 25 6.75 3.04 4.96
C ASP A 25 7.76 3.17 3.82
N ILE A 26 7.67 4.27 3.08
CA ILE A 26 8.51 4.53 1.90
C ILE A 26 10.01 4.59 2.20
N ASP A 27 10.41 4.95 3.43
CA ASP A 27 11.81 5.04 3.83
C ASP A 27 12.36 3.68 4.28
N ASN A 28 11.54 2.86 4.96
CA ASN A 28 11.96 1.57 5.51
C ASN A 28 11.74 0.38 4.58
N VAL A 29 10.82 0.48 3.62
CA VAL A 29 10.56 -0.58 2.63
C VAL A 29 11.50 -0.40 1.45
N LYS A 30 12.48 -1.31 1.36
CA LYS A 30 13.33 -1.39 0.18
C LYS A 30 12.50 -1.65 -1.06
N ASN A 31 12.79 -0.85 -2.10
CA ASN A 31 12.04 -0.82 -3.35
C ASN A 31 10.59 -0.32 -3.18
N TRP A 32 10.35 0.69 -2.35
CA TRP A 32 9.15 1.52 -2.47
C TRP A 32 9.48 2.74 -3.35
N ASP A 33 9.56 2.53 -4.65
CA ASP A 33 9.76 3.59 -5.64
C ASP A 33 8.42 4.13 -6.19
N SER A 34 8.47 5.21 -6.99
CA SER A 34 7.27 5.83 -7.55
C SER A 34 6.41 4.86 -8.37
N LEU A 35 7.02 3.93 -9.12
CA LEU A 35 6.27 2.97 -9.95
C LEU A 35 5.51 1.98 -9.07
N ARG A 36 6.17 1.43 -8.06
CA ARG A 36 5.54 0.48 -7.13
C ARG A 36 4.52 1.16 -6.22
N HIS A 37 4.75 2.42 -5.85
CA HIS A 37 3.75 3.22 -5.17
C HIS A 37 2.48 3.33 -6.02
N THR A 38 2.59 3.68 -7.31
CA THR A 38 1.43 3.76 -8.21
C THR A 38 0.75 2.39 -8.35
N MET A 39 1.52 1.31 -8.52
CA MET A 39 0.97 -0.05 -8.57
C MET A 39 0.23 -0.43 -7.28
N LEU A 40 0.73 -0.01 -6.11
CA LEU A 40 0.10 -0.25 -4.83
C LEU A 40 -1.27 0.44 -4.76
N MET A 41 -1.35 1.72 -5.13
CA MET A 41 -2.61 2.46 -5.15
C MET A 41 -3.63 1.79 -6.07
N MET A 42 -3.24 1.46 -7.31
CA MET A 42 -4.14 0.77 -8.25
C MET A 42 -4.60 -0.60 -7.75
N SER A 43 -3.70 -1.33 -7.08
CA SER A 43 -4.04 -2.64 -6.50
C SER A 43 -5.00 -2.48 -5.32
N ILE A 44 -4.84 -1.44 -4.50
CA ILE A 44 -5.76 -1.12 -3.41
C ILE A 44 -7.14 -0.78 -3.97
N GLU A 45 -7.22 0.09 -4.98
CA GLU A 45 -8.48 0.45 -5.63
C GLU A 45 -9.21 -0.78 -6.19
N SER A 46 -8.48 -1.68 -6.86
CA SER A 46 -9.06 -2.90 -7.42
C SER A 46 -9.48 -3.92 -6.36
N GLU A 47 -8.67 -4.14 -5.31
CA GLU A 47 -8.92 -5.19 -4.32
C GLU A 47 -9.95 -4.77 -3.27
N TYR A 48 -9.96 -3.49 -2.90
CA TYR A 48 -10.86 -2.93 -1.89
C TYR A 48 -12.07 -2.22 -2.50
N GLY A 49 -12.07 -1.97 -3.81
CA GLY A 49 -13.17 -1.26 -4.49
C GLY A 49 -13.25 0.22 -4.11
N VAL A 50 -12.14 0.81 -3.65
CA VAL A 50 -12.03 2.22 -3.27
C VAL A 50 -11.47 3.05 -4.43
N THR A 51 -11.54 4.37 -4.34
CA THR A 51 -10.89 5.28 -5.29
C THR A 51 -9.93 6.18 -4.52
N VAL A 52 -8.64 6.09 -4.85
CA VAL A 52 -7.60 6.90 -4.20
C VAL A 52 -7.49 8.23 -4.93
N PRO A 53 -7.80 9.37 -4.28
CA PRO A 53 -7.66 10.68 -4.91
C PRO A 53 -6.20 10.92 -5.32
N PRO A 54 -5.91 11.52 -6.49
CA PRO A 54 -4.54 11.81 -6.91
C PRO A 54 -3.81 12.76 -5.97
N ASP A 55 -4.53 13.64 -5.27
CA ASP A 55 -3.97 14.52 -4.24
C ASP A 55 -3.57 13.77 -2.96
N LEU A 56 -4.26 12.67 -2.64
CA LEU A 56 -4.00 11.86 -1.46
C LEU A 56 -2.97 10.76 -1.74
N ALA A 57 -2.93 10.21 -2.95
CA ALA A 57 -1.97 9.19 -3.36
C ALA A 57 -0.52 9.47 -2.89
N PRO A 58 0.10 10.65 -3.12
CA PRO A 58 1.47 10.93 -2.67
C PRO A 58 1.63 11.04 -1.15
N THR A 59 0.53 11.12 -0.39
CA THR A 59 0.53 11.14 1.09
C THR A 59 0.37 9.73 1.69
N LEU A 60 -0.11 8.77 0.90
CA LEU A 60 -0.31 7.38 1.29
C LEU A 60 0.99 6.55 1.16
N THR A 61 2.06 7.06 1.79
CA THR A 61 3.42 6.51 1.74
C THR A 61 3.77 5.64 2.93
N SER A 62 2.78 5.29 3.75
CA SER A 62 2.94 4.43 4.92
C SER A 62 1.73 3.51 5.08
N TYR A 63 1.97 2.34 5.68
CA TYR A 63 0.92 1.38 6.01
C TYR A 63 -0.17 2.03 6.86
N ALA A 64 0.21 2.82 7.87
CA ALA A 64 -0.74 3.51 8.74
C ALA A 64 -1.64 4.47 7.95
N ALA A 65 -1.07 5.30 7.06
CA ALA A 65 -1.84 6.23 6.24
C ALA A 65 -2.82 5.49 5.31
N ILE A 66 -2.38 4.40 4.67
CA ILE A 66 -3.22 3.59 3.78
C ILE A 66 -4.32 2.89 4.57
N SER A 67 -3.98 2.27 5.71
CA SER A 67 -4.95 1.60 6.59
C SER A 67 -6.02 2.59 7.05
N GLN A 68 -5.61 3.76 7.52
CA GLN A 68 -6.52 4.82 7.96
C GLN A 68 -7.42 5.33 6.82
N PHE A 69 -6.91 5.38 5.58
CA PHE A 69 -7.72 5.72 4.41
C PHE A 69 -8.77 4.64 4.12
N LEU A 70 -8.37 3.36 4.18
CA LEU A 70 -9.26 2.22 3.97
C LEU A 70 -10.32 2.08 5.06
N GLU A 71 -10.02 2.42 6.31
CA GLU A 71 -11.01 2.44 7.39
C GLU A 71 -12.06 3.56 7.24
N GLN A 72 -11.74 4.59 6.45
CA GLN A 72 -12.64 5.71 6.19
C GLN A 72 -13.38 5.62 4.85
N SER A 73 -13.10 4.59 4.03
CA SER A 73 -13.73 4.34 2.73
C SER A 73 -14.77 3.23 2.79
#